data_AF-A0A8T2PV29-F1
#
_entry.id   AF-A0A8T2PV29-F1
#
_cell.length_a   1.000
_cell.length_b   1.000
_cell.length_c   1.000
_cell.angle_alpha   90.00
_cell.angle_beta   90.00
_cell.angle_gamma   90.00
#
_symmetry.space_group_name_H-M   'P 1'
#
loop_
_entity.id
_entity.type
_entity.pdbx_description
1 polymer ?
#
loop_
_entity_poly.entity_id
_entity_poly.type
_entity_poly.pdbx_seq_one_letter_code
_entity_poly.pdbx_strand_id
1 'polypeptide(L)'
;MRIVMAHLQAGLSADTIEKARLELNENPDTLHQDIQQVRDMVITRPDIGFLRTDDVFILRFLRARKFNQLETFKLLAQYFQYRQQNLDMFQNFKADDPGIKRALMDGFPGILETPDQYGRKILILFASNWDQSRNSFSDILRAILLSLEIFLHGNNLNSLHQLIYPECLPSEFGGTLPPYDMGMWARTLLGPDYNDETEYTHTYNALHVRETIGRSNRDSPENLMK
;
A
#
# COMPACT_ATOMS: atom_id res chain seq x y z
N MET A 1 -18.94 17.73 22.56
CA MET A 1 -17.49 17.50 22.39
C MET A 1 -17.07 16.05 22.54
N ARG A 2 -17.44 15.32 23.62
CA ARG A 2 -17.11 13.88 23.79
C ARG A 2 -17.62 12.91 22.70
N ILE A 3 -18.73 13.24 22.03
CA ILE A 3 -19.37 12.35 21.03
C ILE A 3 -18.58 12.27 19.71
N VAL A 4 -17.85 13.33 19.33
CA VAL A 4 -17.08 13.37 18.06
C VAL A 4 -15.78 12.57 18.19
N MET A 5 -15.13 12.61 19.37
CA MET A 5 -13.90 11.86 19.64
C MET A 5 -14.08 10.34 19.53
N ALA A 6 -15.24 9.83 19.97
CA ALA A 6 -15.56 8.42 19.87
C ALA A 6 -15.56 7.91 18.42
N HIS A 7 -15.82 8.77 17.43
CA HIS A 7 -16.00 8.35 16.04
C HIS A 7 -14.71 8.28 15.22
N LEU A 8 -13.65 9.02 15.60
CA LEU A 8 -12.36 9.04 14.89
C LEU A 8 -11.40 7.92 15.32
N GLN A 9 -11.63 7.35 16.51
CA GLN A 9 -10.88 6.21 17.07
C GLN A 9 -11.75 4.96 17.26
N ALA A 10 -13.03 4.99 16.82
CA ALA A 10 -13.92 3.84 16.89
C ALA A 10 -13.31 2.63 16.17
N GLY A 11 -13.11 1.54 16.90
CA GLY A 11 -12.65 0.25 16.35
C GLY A 11 -11.15 0.01 16.39
N LEU A 12 -10.33 0.91 16.94
CA LEU A 12 -8.89 0.66 17.14
C LEU A 12 -8.65 -0.15 18.42
N SER A 13 -7.71 -1.11 18.37
CA SER A 13 -7.26 -1.85 19.55
C SER A 13 -6.48 -0.94 20.49
N ALA A 14 -6.47 -1.27 21.79
CA ALA A 14 -5.68 -0.53 22.80
C ALA A 14 -4.20 -0.45 22.41
N ASP A 15 -3.65 -1.54 21.87
CA ASP A 15 -2.26 -1.60 21.39
C ASP A 15 -2.00 -0.61 20.24
N THR A 16 -2.97 -0.44 19.34
CA THR A 16 -2.84 0.48 18.20
C THR A 16 -2.92 1.93 18.65
N ILE A 17 -3.78 2.22 19.64
CA ILE A 17 -3.87 3.55 20.26
C ILE A 17 -2.56 3.89 20.97
N GLU A 18 -2.02 2.96 21.76
CA GLU A 18 -0.77 3.17 22.48
C GLU A 18 0.43 3.32 21.53
N LYS A 19 0.46 2.52 20.46
CA LYS A 19 1.45 2.67 19.39
C LYS A 19 1.37 4.04 18.72
N ALA A 20 0.18 4.52 18.39
CA ALA A 20 -0.01 5.85 17.81
C ALA A 20 0.46 6.97 18.76
N ARG A 21 0.18 6.83 20.07
CA ARG A 21 0.66 7.77 21.09
C ARG A 21 2.19 7.81 21.16
N LEU A 22 2.84 6.65 21.16
CA LEU A 22 4.29 6.52 21.29
C LEU A 22 5.06 6.90 20.02
N GLU A 23 4.57 6.50 18.85
CA GLU A 23 5.31 6.64 17.58
C GLU A 23 4.94 7.91 16.81
N LEU A 24 3.70 8.39 16.96
CA LEU A 24 3.14 9.51 16.19
C LEU A 24 2.89 10.76 17.04
N ASN A 25 3.05 10.69 18.37
CA ASN A 25 2.63 11.75 19.30
C ASN A 25 1.13 12.07 19.22
N GLU A 26 0.30 11.11 18.82
CA GLU A 26 -1.14 11.30 18.76
C GLU A 26 -1.70 11.45 20.18
N ASN A 27 -2.21 12.63 20.51
CA ASN A 27 -2.86 12.92 21.78
C ASN A 27 -4.36 13.21 21.57
N PRO A 28 -5.27 12.35 22.08
CA PRO A 28 -6.71 12.56 21.95
C PRO A 28 -7.18 13.93 22.45
N ASP A 29 -6.54 14.48 23.50
CA ASP A 29 -6.96 15.74 24.11
C ASP A 29 -6.62 16.96 23.25
N THR A 30 -5.57 16.90 22.42
CA THR A 30 -5.13 18.01 21.55
C THR A 30 -5.56 17.85 20.10
N LEU A 31 -6.11 16.70 19.71
CA LEU A 31 -6.46 16.34 18.33
C LEU A 31 -7.21 17.45 17.57
N HIS A 32 -8.22 18.06 18.19
CA HIS A 32 -8.99 19.14 17.57
C HIS A 32 -8.16 20.41 17.35
N GLN A 33 -7.26 20.73 18.29
CA GLN A 33 -6.37 21.89 18.18
C GLN A 33 -5.34 21.66 17.07
N ASP A 34 -4.80 20.44 16.97
CA ASP A 34 -3.83 20.07 15.93
C ASP A 34 -4.43 20.16 14.53
N ILE A 35 -5.67 19.66 14.35
CA ILE A 35 -6.40 19.76 13.08
C ILE A 35 -6.70 21.24 12.76
N GLN A 36 -7.12 22.02 13.74
CA GLN A 36 -7.46 23.43 13.53
C GLN A 36 -6.24 24.25 13.11
N GLN A 37 -5.07 24.04 13.73
CA GLN A 37 -3.83 24.73 13.33
C GLN A 37 -3.47 24.47 11.87
N VAL A 38 -3.67 23.24 11.38
CA VAL A 38 -3.44 22.91 9.95
C VAL A 38 -4.44 23.64 9.05
N ARG A 39 -5.71 23.74 9.46
CA ARG A 39 -6.72 24.52 8.71
C ARG A 39 -6.40 26.01 8.65
N ASP A 40 -5.90 26.57 9.73
CA ASP A 40 -5.53 27.99 9.78
C ASP A 40 -4.38 28.27 8.78
N MET A 41 -3.42 27.34 8.65
CA MET A 41 -2.36 27.43 7.64
C MET A 41 -2.88 27.28 6.20
N VAL A 42 -3.90 26.45 5.96
CA VAL A 42 -4.54 26.30 4.63
C VAL A 42 -5.04 27.64 4.09
N ILE A 43 -5.59 28.52 4.94
CA ILE A 43 -6.10 29.84 4.55
C ILE A 43 -4.97 30.74 4.01
N THR A 44 -3.72 30.51 4.41
CA THR A 44 -2.56 31.31 3.99
C THR A 44 -2.09 31.03 2.55
N ARG A 45 -2.62 29.99 1.89
CA ARG A 45 -2.25 29.58 0.52
C ARG A 45 -3.46 29.53 -0.41
N PRO A 46 -4.08 30.68 -0.75
CA PRO A 46 -5.25 30.74 -1.62
C PRO A 46 -4.97 30.33 -3.07
N ASP A 47 -3.70 30.24 -3.46
CA ASP A 47 -3.24 29.74 -4.76
C ASP A 47 -3.44 28.23 -4.93
N ILE A 48 -3.57 27.48 -3.83
CA ILE A 48 -3.83 26.03 -3.86
C ILE A 48 -5.33 25.77 -3.67
N GLY A 49 -5.89 24.93 -4.54
CA GLY A 49 -7.27 24.48 -4.47
C GLY A 49 -7.40 23.32 -3.48
N PHE A 50 -7.48 23.64 -2.19
CA PHE A 50 -7.74 22.65 -1.14
C PHE A 50 -9.19 22.15 -1.21
N LEU A 51 -9.43 21.11 -2.01
CA LEU A 51 -10.78 20.57 -2.25
C LEU A 51 -11.36 19.81 -1.05
N ARG A 52 -10.55 19.44 -0.07
CA ARG A 52 -10.96 18.63 1.08
C ARG A 52 -10.12 18.90 2.32
N THR A 53 -10.77 19.17 3.44
CA THR A 53 -10.14 19.54 4.72
C THR A 53 -10.93 19.04 5.95
N ASP A 54 -11.76 18.01 5.83
CA ASP A 54 -12.44 17.38 6.98
C ASP A 54 -11.44 16.71 7.95
N ASP A 55 -11.89 16.49 9.18
CA ASP A 55 -11.05 15.98 10.28
C ASP A 55 -10.36 14.66 9.90
N VAL A 56 -11.10 13.71 9.33
CA VAL A 56 -10.59 12.40 8.90
C VAL A 56 -9.49 12.55 7.85
N PHE A 57 -9.66 13.49 6.92
CA PHE A 57 -8.69 13.73 5.87
C PHE A 57 -7.40 14.34 6.42
N ILE A 58 -7.49 15.44 7.20
CA ILE A 58 -6.33 16.11 7.80
C ILE A 58 -5.57 15.17 8.75
N LEU A 59 -6.29 14.34 9.51
CA LEU A 59 -5.70 13.42 10.47
C LEU A 59 -4.71 12.43 9.83
N ARG A 60 -4.91 12.07 8.55
CA ARG A 60 -3.95 11.22 7.80
C ARG A 60 -2.59 11.89 7.67
N PHE A 61 -2.59 13.19 7.38
CA PHE A 61 -1.38 13.97 7.20
C PHE A 61 -0.71 14.30 8.54
N LEU A 62 -1.49 14.51 9.60
CA LEU A 62 -0.98 14.61 10.97
C LEU A 62 -0.25 13.32 11.38
N ARG A 63 -0.90 12.17 11.22
CA ARG A 63 -0.30 10.86 11.50
C ARG A 63 0.97 10.63 10.67
N ALA A 64 0.93 10.91 9.37
CA ALA A 64 2.07 10.76 8.47
C ALA A 64 3.27 11.68 8.80
N ARG A 65 3.05 12.72 9.60
CA ARG A 65 4.10 13.66 10.06
C ARG A 65 4.22 13.71 11.58
N LYS A 66 3.78 12.66 12.28
CA LYS A 66 3.93 12.50 13.73
C LYS A 66 3.44 13.73 14.50
N PHE A 67 2.29 14.27 14.06
CA PHE A 67 1.62 15.43 14.62
C PHE A 67 2.44 16.74 14.58
N ASN A 68 3.47 16.83 13.72
CA ASN A 68 4.11 18.10 13.40
C ASN A 68 3.23 18.90 12.43
N GLN A 69 2.56 19.93 12.94
CA GLN A 69 1.54 20.70 12.22
C GLN A 69 2.12 21.39 10.98
N LEU A 70 3.33 21.96 11.07
CA LEU A 70 3.98 22.64 9.97
C LEU A 70 4.36 21.68 8.84
N GLU A 71 4.96 20.54 9.16
CA GLU A 71 5.31 19.51 8.17
C GLU A 71 4.06 18.84 7.59
N THR A 72 3.00 18.68 8.39
CA THR A 72 1.67 18.25 7.93
C THR A 72 1.11 19.20 6.90
N PHE A 73 1.16 20.52 7.16
CA PHE A 73 0.69 21.52 6.20
C PHE A 73 1.50 21.49 4.91
N LYS A 74 2.84 21.39 4.98
CA LYS A 74 3.70 21.27 3.80
C LYS A 74 3.31 20.06 2.94
N LEU A 75 3.10 18.89 3.57
CA LEU A 75 2.68 17.67 2.86
C LEU A 75 1.28 17.82 2.25
N LEU A 76 0.33 18.41 2.97
CA LEU A 76 -1.04 18.64 2.51
C LEU A 76 -1.07 19.60 1.30
N ALA A 77 -0.34 20.71 1.39
CA ALA A 77 -0.19 21.68 0.31
C ALA A 77 0.42 21.02 -0.93
N GLN A 78 1.51 20.26 -0.75
CA GLN A 78 2.14 19.53 -1.85
C GLN A 78 1.20 18.50 -2.49
N TYR A 79 0.41 17.79 -1.69
CA TYR A 79 -0.57 16.81 -2.17
C TYR A 79 -1.60 17.42 -3.13
N PHE A 80 -2.14 18.60 -2.80
CA PHE A 80 -3.13 19.28 -3.65
C PHE A 80 -2.46 19.95 -4.85
N GLN A 81 -1.34 20.65 -4.62
CA GLN A 81 -0.59 21.31 -5.67
C GLN A 81 -0.15 20.32 -6.76
N TYR A 82 0.32 19.13 -6.36
CA TYR A 82 0.70 18.07 -7.30
C TYR A 82 -0.49 17.63 -8.16
N ARG A 83 -1.69 17.46 -7.58
CA ARG A 83 -2.90 17.09 -8.34
C ARG A 83 -3.35 18.19 -9.30
N GLN A 84 -3.26 19.45 -8.88
CA GLN A 84 -3.62 20.59 -9.75
C GLN A 84 -2.65 20.76 -10.91
N GLN A 85 -1.37 20.43 -10.72
CA GLN A 85 -0.34 20.54 -11.75
C GLN A 85 -0.33 19.35 -12.73
N ASN A 86 -0.86 18.19 -12.34
CA ASN A 86 -0.83 16.95 -13.12
C ASN A 86 -2.26 16.47 -13.42
N LEU A 87 -3.10 17.34 -14.01
CA LEU A 87 -4.52 17.04 -14.25
C LEU A 87 -4.73 15.85 -15.18
N ASP A 88 -3.80 15.59 -16.11
CA ASP A 88 -3.81 14.42 -16.98
C ASP A 88 -3.85 13.09 -16.19
N MET A 89 -3.14 13.04 -15.05
CA MET A 89 -3.12 11.86 -14.17
C MET A 89 -4.38 11.75 -13.29
N PHE A 90 -4.96 12.88 -12.88
CA PHE A 90 -6.04 12.91 -11.88
C PHE A 90 -7.43 13.30 -12.43
N GLN A 91 -7.54 13.54 -13.74
CA GLN A 91 -8.84 13.72 -14.39
C GLN A 91 -9.60 12.39 -14.36
N ASN A 92 -10.91 12.46 -14.08
CA ASN A 92 -11.79 11.30 -13.98
C ASN A 92 -11.21 10.15 -13.13
N PHE A 93 -10.53 10.48 -12.03
CA PHE A 93 -9.78 9.55 -11.20
C PHE A 93 -10.70 8.67 -10.33
N LYS A 94 -11.32 7.68 -10.97
CA LYS A 94 -12.32 6.76 -10.41
C LYS A 94 -12.15 5.37 -10.99
N ALA A 95 -12.65 4.37 -10.27
CA ALA A 95 -12.51 2.96 -10.67
C ALA A 95 -13.32 2.57 -11.92
N ASP A 96 -14.27 3.42 -12.36
CA ASP A 96 -15.05 3.24 -13.58
C ASP A 96 -14.39 3.85 -14.82
N ASP A 97 -13.29 4.61 -14.67
CA ASP A 97 -12.46 5.05 -15.78
C ASP A 97 -11.96 3.84 -16.59
N PRO A 98 -12.13 3.81 -17.92
CA PRO A 98 -11.82 2.62 -18.72
C PRO A 98 -10.38 2.13 -18.60
N GLY A 99 -9.41 3.06 -18.51
CA GLY A 99 -7.99 2.74 -18.39
C GLY A 99 -7.68 2.15 -17.03
N ILE A 100 -8.14 2.81 -15.96
CA ILE A 100 -7.97 2.34 -14.58
C ILE A 100 -8.65 0.98 -14.39
N LYS A 101 -9.91 0.84 -14.82
CA LYS A 101 -10.68 -0.39 -14.69
C LYS A 101 -9.99 -1.57 -15.37
N ARG A 102 -9.48 -1.36 -16.58
CA ARG A 102 -8.76 -2.39 -17.34
C ARG A 102 -7.45 -2.77 -16.64
N ALA A 103 -6.66 -1.79 -16.19
CA ALA A 103 -5.43 -2.06 -15.45
C ALA A 103 -5.72 -2.88 -14.18
N LEU A 104 -6.75 -2.52 -13.41
CA LEU A 104 -7.17 -3.29 -12.23
C LEU A 104 -7.62 -4.71 -12.57
N MET A 105 -8.39 -4.90 -13.66
CA MET A 105 -8.81 -6.23 -14.13
C MET A 105 -7.65 -7.10 -14.63
N ASP A 106 -6.61 -6.47 -15.18
CA ASP A 106 -5.39 -7.15 -15.62
C ASP A 106 -4.37 -7.35 -14.47
N GLY A 107 -4.73 -7.02 -13.22
CA GLY A 107 -3.89 -7.23 -12.04
C GLY A 107 -2.83 -6.15 -11.79
N PHE A 108 -3.07 -4.93 -12.28
CA PHE A 108 -2.19 -3.77 -12.11
C PHE A 108 -2.85 -2.64 -11.32
N PRO A 109 -2.57 -2.51 -10.01
CA PRO A 109 -1.82 -3.45 -9.18
C PRO A 109 -2.64 -4.65 -8.72
N GLY A 110 -1.94 -5.71 -8.29
CA GLY A 110 -2.51 -6.77 -7.49
C GLY A 110 -2.41 -6.46 -6.00
N ILE A 111 -3.38 -6.94 -5.22
CA ILE A 111 -3.49 -6.68 -3.79
C ILE A 111 -3.75 -7.98 -3.06
N LEU A 112 -2.93 -8.27 -2.05
CA LEU A 112 -3.14 -9.46 -1.21
C LEU A 112 -4.33 -9.28 -0.25
N GLU A 113 -5.09 -10.36 -0.07
CA GLU A 113 -6.19 -10.47 0.90
C GLU A 113 -5.75 -10.29 2.32
N THR A 114 -4.72 -11.04 2.68
CA THR A 114 -4.21 -11.00 4.02
C THR A 114 -3.20 -9.85 4.11
N PRO A 115 -3.40 -8.89 5.04
CA PRO A 115 -2.35 -7.92 5.34
C PRO A 115 -1.15 -8.63 5.97
N ASP A 116 -0.02 -7.94 6.06
CA ASP A 116 1.10 -8.51 6.80
C ASP A 116 0.85 -8.55 8.33
N GLN A 117 1.81 -9.09 9.09
CA GLN A 117 1.75 -9.18 10.55
C GLN A 117 1.58 -7.84 11.27
N TYR A 118 1.80 -6.71 10.60
CA TYR A 118 1.63 -5.37 11.14
C TYR A 118 0.35 -4.68 10.63
N GLY A 119 -0.52 -5.40 9.91
CA GLY A 119 -1.76 -4.86 9.34
C GLY A 119 -1.55 -4.04 8.07
N ARG A 120 -0.35 -4.06 7.46
CA ARG A 120 -0.04 -3.29 6.24
C ARG A 120 -0.63 -4.00 5.02
N LYS A 121 -1.27 -3.24 4.14
CA LYS A 121 -1.73 -3.74 2.84
C LYS A 121 -0.54 -3.98 1.92
N ILE A 122 -0.55 -5.12 1.24
CA ILE A 122 0.53 -5.55 0.36
C ILE A 122 0.05 -5.39 -1.08
N LEU A 123 0.75 -4.54 -1.81
CA LEU A 123 0.52 -4.24 -3.22
C LEU A 123 1.63 -4.89 -4.05
N ILE A 124 1.26 -5.64 -5.08
CA ILE A 124 2.16 -6.43 -5.92
C ILE A 124 2.03 -5.98 -7.37
N LEU A 125 3.16 -5.89 -8.05
CA LEU A 125 3.26 -5.54 -9.46
C LEU A 125 4.13 -6.57 -10.17
N PHE A 126 3.55 -7.28 -11.14
CA PHE A 126 4.29 -8.20 -11.99
C PHE A 126 4.59 -7.52 -13.33
N ALA A 127 5.76 -6.88 -13.43
CA ALA A 127 6.14 -6.16 -14.64
C ALA A 127 6.16 -7.07 -15.88
N SER A 128 6.45 -8.36 -15.72
CA SER A 128 6.41 -9.36 -16.79
C SER A 128 5.03 -9.55 -17.43
N ASN A 129 3.96 -9.28 -16.69
CA ASN A 129 2.58 -9.46 -17.17
C ASN A 129 2.07 -8.20 -17.89
N TRP A 130 2.89 -7.15 -17.96
CA TRP A 130 2.46 -5.89 -18.54
C TRP A 130 2.43 -5.96 -20.06
N ASP A 131 1.22 -6.07 -20.61
CA ASP A 131 0.96 -5.87 -22.03
C ASP A 131 0.76 -4.38 -22.33
N GLN A 132 1.79 -3.77 -22.93
CA GLN A 132 1.79 -2.35 -23.31
C GLN A 132 0.75 -2.01 -24.39
N SER A 133 0.30 -2.99 -25.17
CA SER A 133 -0.75 -2.79 -26.17
C SER A 133 -2.14 -2.66 -25.53
N ARG A 134 -2.31 -3.22 -24.32
CA ARG A 134 -3.57 -3.19 -23.57
C ARG A 134 -3.57 -2.07 -22.53
N ASN A 135 -2.51 -1.91 -21.75
CA ASN A 135 -2.44 -0.91 -20.69
C ASN A 135 -1.28 0.06 -20.91
N SER A 136 -1.59 1.35 -20.95
CA SER A 136 -0.53 2.36 -20.91
C SER A 136 0.10 2.41 -19.53
N PHE A 137 1.35 2.89 -19.45
CA PHE A 137 1.99 3.14 -18.16
C PHE A 137 1.18 4.10 -17.29
N SER A 138 0.54 5.11 -17.91
CA SER A 138 -0.33 6.06 -17.22
C SER A 138 -1.53 5.35 -16.59
N ASP A 139 -2.20 4.45 -17.31
CA ASP A 139 -3.35 3.69 -16.77
C ASP A 139 -2.95 2.86 -15.54
N ILE A 140 -1.81 2.18 -15.62
CA ILE A 140 -1.26 1.38 -14.52
C ILE A 140 -0.94 2.27 -13.31
N LEU A 141 -0.24 3.39 -13.53
CA LEU A 141 0.11 4.32 -12.46
C LEU A 141 -1.14 4.94 -11.83
N ARG A 142 -2.15 5.30 -12.63
CA ARG A 142 -3.44 5.81 -12.15
C ARG A 142 -4.16 4.77 -11.29
N ALA A 143 -4.15 3.50 -11.71
CA ALA A 143 -4.72 2.40 -10.93
C ALA A 143 -3.97 2.16 -9.60
N ILE A 144 -2.64 2.25 -9.59
CA ILE A 144 -1.83 2.16 -8.36
C ILE A 144 -2.18 3.29 -7.41
N LEU A 145 -2.17 4.53 -7.89
CA LEU A 145 -2.47 5.71 -7.08
C LEU A 145 -3.90 5.64 -6.53
N LEU A 146 -4.87 5.17 -7.32
CA LEU A 146 -6.26 5.04 -6.88
C LEU A 146 -6.38 3.97 -5.79
N SER A 147 -5.70 2.82 -5.96
CA SER A 147 -5.68 1.75 -4.97
C SER A 147 -5.11 2.25 -3.63
N LEU A 148 -3.99 2.99 -3.68
CA LEU A 148 -3.40 3.63 -2.49
C LEU A 148 -4.37 4.63 -1.84
N GLU A 149 -5.04 5.46 -2.63
CA GLU A 149 -6.03 6.42 -2.12
C GLU A 149 -7.15 5.70 -1.39
N ILE A 150 -7.67 4.59 -1.92
CA ILE A 150 -8.75 3.85 -1.28
C ILE A 150 -8.28 3.21 0.05
N PHE A 151 -7.06 2.64 0.09
CA PHE A 151 -6.52 2.09 1.34
C PHE A 151 -6.33 3.15 2.42
N LEU A 152 -5.90 4.36 2.05
CA LEU A 152 -5.80 5.49 2.98
C LEU A 152 -7.17 5.94 3.50
N HIS A 153 -8.26 5.63 2.79
CA HIS A 153 -9.62 5.98 3.19
C HIS A 153 -10.26 5.03 4.20
N GLY A 154 -9.73 3.83 4.39
CA GLY A 154 -10.25 2.87 5.37
C GLY A 154 -11.63 2.30 5.02
N ASN A 155 -12.10 2.44 3.78
CA ASN A 155 -13.30 1.73 3.33
C ASN A 155 -12.98 0.24 3.25
N ASN A 156 -13.80 -0.56 3.94
CA ASN A 156 -13.71 -2.02 3.97
C ASN A 156 -13.78 -2.59 2.53
N LEU A 157 -12.61 -2.89 1.95
CA LEU A 157 -12.43 -3.37 0.57
C LEU A 157 -12.43 -4.90 0.47
N ASN A 158 -13.25 -5.60 1.25
CA ASN A 158 -13.43 -7.04 1.09
C ASN A 158 -13.84 -7.44 -0.35
N SER A 159 -14.28 -6.50 -1.19
CA SER A 159 -14.61 -6.71 -2.59
C SER A 159 -13.46 -6.52 -3.60
N LEU A 160 -12.20 -6.37 -3.17
CA LEU A 160 -11.06 -6.32 -4.10
C LEU A 160 -10.43 -7.69 -4.39
N HIS A 161 -10.70 -8.70 -3.55
CA HIS A 161 -10.09 -10.03 -3.57
C HIS A 161 -10.65 -11.00 -4.63
N GLN A 162 -11.50 -10.52 -5.55
CA GLN A 162 -12.08 -11.34 -6.62
C GLN A 162 -11.39 -11.20 -7.98
N LEU A 163 -10.35 -10.37 -8.08
CA LEU A 163 -9.85 -9.88 -9.37
C LEU A 163 -8.57 -10.56 -9.88
N ILE A 164 -7.96 -11.46 -9.10
CA ILE A 164 -6.77 -12.19 -9.53
C ILE A 164 -7.00 -13.68 -9.32
N TYR A 165 -7.07 -14.40 -10.42
CA TYR A 165 -7.21 -15.84 -10.39
C TYR A 165 -5.88 -16.50 -9.95
N PRO A 166 -5.90 -17.56 -9.12
CA PRO A 166 -4.70 -18.25 -8.64
C PRO A 166 -3.72 -18.66 -9.75
N GLU A 167 -4.21 -18.94 -10.95
CA GLU A 167 -3.41 -19.24 -12.15
C GLU A 167 -2.53 -18.11 -12.67
N CYS A 168 -2.69 -16.89 -12.15
CA CYS A 168 -1.85 -15.74 -12.52
C CYS A 168 -0.78 -15.41 -11.47
N LEU A 169 -0.73 -16.16 -10.38
CA LEU A 169 0.16 -15.90 -9.25
C LEU A 169 1.21 -17.02 -9.09
N PRO A 170 2.49 -16.68 -8.84
CA PRO A 170 3.50 -17.62 -8.37
C PRO A 170 3.09 -18.33 -7.07
N SER A 171 3.60 -19.54 -6.88
CA SER A 171 3.24 -20.41 -5.76
C SER A 171 3.49 -19.79 -4.37
N GLU A 172 4.53 -18.99 -4.22
CA GLU A 172 4.89 -18.28 -2.98
C GLU A 172 3.91 -17.17 -2.60
N PHE A 173 3.03 -16.78 -3.52
CA PHE A 173 1.95 -15.81 -3.29
C PHE A 173 0.57 -16.47 -3.27
N GLY A 174 0.50 -17.80 -3.15
CA GLY A 174 -0.76 -18.56 -3.06
C GLY A 174 -1.42 -18.87 -4.39
N GLY A 175 -0.69 -18.78 -5.51
CA GLY A 175 -1.16 -19.14 -6.84
C GLY A 175 -0.71 -20.52 -7.33
N THR A 176 -0.93 -20.79 -8.61
CA THR A 176 -0.59 -22.07 -9.26
C THR A 176 0.57 -21.96 -10.26
N LEU A 177 1.15 -20.76 -10.48
CA LEU A 177 2.35 -20.61 -11.29
C LEU A 177 3.61 -21.10 -10.55
N PRO A 178 4.68 -21.48 -11.27
CA PRO A 178 5.97 -21.81 -10.67
C PRO A 178 6.54 -20.66 -9.83
N PRO A 179 7.50 -20.94 -8.93
CA PRO A 179 8.19 -19.91 -8.19
C PRO A 179 8.75 -18.81 -9.08
N TYR A 180 8.55 -17.57 -8.66
CA TYR A 180 8.88 -16.40 -9.44
C TYR A 180 10.39 -16.32 -9.65
N ASP A 181 10.77 -16.41 -10.91
CA ASP A 181 12.15 -16.31 -11.35
C ASP A 181 12.43 -14.89 -11.84
N MET A 182 12.96 -14.06 -10.94
CA MET A 182 13.32 -12.65 -11.20
C MET A 182 14.25 -12.48 -12.41
N GLY A 183 15.05 -13.50 -12.75
CA GLY A 183 16.05 -13.46 -13.82
C GLY A 183 15.55 -14.01 -15.15
N MET A 184 14.34 -14.59 -15.24
CA MET A 184 13.89 -15.29 -16.45
C MET A 184 13.93 -14.40 -17.69
N TRP A 185 13.29 -13.23 -17.63
CA TRP A 185 13.28 -12.28 -18.74
C TRP A 185 14.64 -11.65 -19.02
N ALA A 186 15.43 -11.40 -17.98
CA ALA A 186 16.76 -10.84 -18.13
C ALA A 186 17.71 -11.82 -18.84
N ARG A 187 17.66 -13.12 -18.51
CA ARG A 187 18.38 -14.18 -19.24
C ARG A 187 17.93 -14.30 -20.68
N THR A 188 16.63 -14.17 -20.96
CA THR A 188 16.11 -14.20 -22.33
C THR A 188 16.55 -13.01 -23.17
N LEU A 189 16.60 -11.80 -22.58
CA LEU A 189 16.91 -10.57 -23.30
C LEU A 189 18.41 -10.27 -23.42
N LEU A 190 19.18 -10.53 -22.35
CA LEU A 190 20.59 -10.20 -22.27
C LEU A 190 21.49 -11.41 -22.55
N GLY A 191 20.92 -12.62 -22.60
CA GLY A 191 21.64 -13.85 -22.94
C GLY A 191 22.88 -14.05 -22.06
N PRO A 192 24.07 -14.32 -22.63
CA PRO A 192 25.29 -14.61 -21.87
C PRO A 192 25.84 -13.40 -21.09
N ASP A 193 25.36 -12.19 -21.35
CA ASP A 193 25.80 -10.98 -20.65
C ASP A 193 25.09 -10.80 -19.29
N TYR A 194 24.07 -11.61 -19.00
CA TYR A 194 23.39 -11.61 -17.71
C TYR A 194 24.06 -12.55 -16.72
N ASN A 195 24.45 -12.01 -15.57
CA ASN A 195 24.94 -12.78 -14.43
C ASN A 195 23.94 -12.73 -13.28
N ASP A 196 23.45 -13.89 -12.85
CA ASP A 196 22.57 -14.03 -11.68
C ASP A 196 23.29 -13.67 -10.36
N GLU A 197 24.62 -13.65 -10.34
CA GLU A 197 25.45 -13.33 -9.17
C GLU A 197 25.64 -11.82 -8.96
N THR A 198 24.54 -11.11 -8.69
CA THR A 198 24.64 -9.79 -8.05
C THR A 198 24.37 -9.92 -6.56
N GLU A 199 24.96 -9.04 -5.76
CA GLU A 199 24.87 -9.01 -4.29
C GLU A 199 23.40 -9.07 -3.78
N TYR A 200 22.46 -8.62 -4.61
CA TYR A 200 21.01 -8.66 -4.42
C TYR A 200 20.41 -10.09 -4.44
N THR A 201 20.85 -10.94 -5.37
CA THR A 201 20.35 -12.33 -5.50
C THR A 201 20.80 -13.19 -4.32
N HIS A 202 22.00 -12.95 -3.80
CA HIS A 202 22.52 -13.64 -2.62
C HIS A 202 21.76 -13.27 -1.34
N THR A 203 21.36 -12.00 -1.19
CA THR A 203 20.55 -11.57 -0.03
C THR A 203 19.13 -12.15 -0.09
N TYR A 204 18.51 -12.17 -1.27
CA TYR A 204 17.19 -12.77 -1.47
C TYR A 204 17.16 -14.27 -1.14
N ASN A 205 18.11 -15.04 -1.69
CA ASN A 205 18.21 -16.48 -1.42
C ASN A 205 18.51 -16.77 0.06
N ALA A 206 19.35 -15.96 0.72
CA ALA A 206 19.65 -16.12 2.14
C ALA A 206 18.45 -15.87 3.07
N LEU A 207 17.53 -14.98 2.67
CA LEU A 207 16.30 -14.69 3.41
C LEU A 207 15.26 -15.81 3.26
N HIS A 208 15.13 -16.41 2.07
CA HIS A 208 14.08 -17.39 1.77
C HIS A 208 14.46 -18.86 2.04
N VAL A 209 15.75 -19.20 2.14
CA VAL A 209 16.20 -20.55 2.56
C VAL A 209 15.99 -20.80 4.06
N ARG A 210 15.96 -19.75 4.89
CA ARG A 210 15.78 -19.92 6.35
C ARG A 210 14.37 -20.30 6.78
N GLU A 211 13.35 -20.01 5.97
CA GLU A 211 11.95 -20.30 6.32
C GLU A 211 11.54 -21.75 6.02
N THR A 212 12.22 -22.44 5.10
CA THR A 212 11.91 -23.82 4.71
C THR A 212 12.51 -24.87 5.64
N ILE A 213 13.64 -24.59 6.31
CA ILE A 213 14.32 -25.56 7.19
C ILE A 213 13.74 -25.55 8.62
N GLY A 214 12.98 -24.52 9.02
CA GLY A 214 12.45 -24.37 10.38
C GLY A 214 11.14 -25.11 10.69
N ARG A 215 10.46 -25.72 9.70
CA ARG A 215 9.12 -26.30 9.87
C ARG A 215 9.00 -27.82 9.70
N SER A 216 10.06 -28.57 9.38
CA SER A 216 9.95 -30.02 9.10
C SER A 216 10.39 -30.97 10.21
N ASN A 217 10.67 -30.51 11.43
CA ASN A 217 11.16 -31.39 12.50
C ASN A 217 10.48 -31.13 13.85
N ARG A 218 9.15 -31.29 13.91
CA ARG A 218 8.45 -31.72 15.13
C ARG A 218 7.25 -32.60 14.74
N ASP A 219 7.17 -33.72 15.45
CA ASP A 219 6.02 -34.63 15.60
C ASP A 219 5.89 -35.79 14.60
N SER A 220 6.42 -36.95 15.00
CA SER A 220 5.70 -38.23 14.97
C SER A 220 6.26 -39.17 16.07
N PRO A 221 5.42 -39.63 17.03
CA PRO A 221 5.82 -40.56 18.08
C PRO A 221 5.61 -42.04 17.65
N GLU A 222 6.20 -42.94 18.45
CA GLU A 222 6.00 -44.40 18.51
C GLU A 222 6.80 -45.30 17.53
N ASN A 223 7.87 -45.92 18.05
CA ASN A 223 7.92 -47.38 18.30
C ASN A 223 9.26 -47.80 18.94
N LEU A 224 9.26 -48.02 20.25
CA LEU A 224 10.29 -48.84 20.92
C LEU A 224 9.59 -49.91 21.77
N MET A 225 9.34 -51.06 21.14
CA MET A 225 9.30 -52.36 21.80
C MET A 225 10.21 -53.30 21.02
N LYS A 226 11.41 -53.52 21.56
CA LYS A 226 12.20 -54.76 21.58
C LYS A 226 13.50 -54.52 22.33
#